data_AF-A0A2G9TCK2-F1
#
_entry.id   AF-A0A2G9TCK2-F1
#
_cell.length_a   1.000
_cell.length_b   1.000
_cell.length_c   1.000
_cell.angle_alpha   90.00
_cell.angle_beta   90.00
_cell.angle_gamma   90.00
#
_symmetry.space_group_name_H-M   'P 1'
#
loop_
_entity.id
_entity.type
_entity.pdbx_description
1 polymer ?
#
loop_
_entity_poly.entity_id
_entity_poly.type
_entity_poly.pdbx_seq_one_letter_code
_entity_poly.pdbx_strand_id
1 'polypeptide(L)'
;PSTVYRLRATVLINQVESSPSKLILLNTREAASKSPLIQAVKVLVNGSVFFEFLPAEDVDLVSNYTVEYRDVTSGETNWTHHDFESDASSRVLLTSLQPNRTYEAPQLPEVSLDPESEIVLDPDVLVPLEVRCDVTSTPPTKVFWLVN
;
A
#
# COMPACT_ATOMS: atom_id res chain seq x y z
N PRO A 1 2.87 10.74 -4.24
CA PRO A 1 3.62 11.70 -5.10
C PRO A 1 4.86 11.08 -5.77
N SER A 2 4.86 10.95 -7.10
CA SER A 2 6.00 10.41 -7.86
C SER A 2 6.95 11.53 -8.32
N THR A 3 7.99 11.81 -7.55
CA THR A 3 9.01 12.80 -7.92
C THR A 3 10.32 12.09 -8.22
N VAL A 4 10.94 12.41 -9.35
CA VAL A 4 12.29 11.93 -9.66
C VAL A 4 13.27 13.03 -9.29
N TYR A 5 14.04 12.81 -8.23
CA TYR A 5 15.09 13.72 -7.80
C TYR A 5 16.38 13.43 -8.56
N ARG A 6 17.03 14.52 -8.97
CA ARG A 6 18.31 14.51 -9.68
C ARG A 6 19.36 15.03 -8.71
N LEU A 7 20.17 14.13 -8.17
CA LEU A 7 21.16 14.46 -7.15
C LEU A 7 22.56 14.51 -7.77
N ARG A 8 23.33 15.54 -7.37
CA ARG A 8 24.77 15.66 -7.61
C ARG A 8 25.39 16.18 -6.32
N ALA A 9 26.58 15.68 -6.01
CA ALA A 9 27.34 16.11 -4.84
C ALA A 9 28.61 16.82 -5.30
N THR A 10 28.96 17.90 -4.61
CA THR A 10 30.24 18.60 -4.72
C THR A 10 30.88 18.63 -3.33
N VAL A 11 32.20 18.75 -3.29
CA VAL A 11 32.96 18.88 -2.05
C VAL A 11 33.60 20.26 -2.03
N LEU A 12 33.45 21.00 -0.92
CA LEU A 12 34.03 22.33 -0.74
C LEU A 12 35.26 22.22 0.18
N ILE A 13 36.46 22.50 -0.32
CA ILE A 13 37.70 22.47 0.46
C ILE A 13 38.35 23.84 0.38
N ASN A 14 38.59 24.49 1.53
CA ASN A 14 39.23 25.81 1.60
C ASN A 14 38.61 26.85 0.65
N GLN A 15 37.27 26.94 0.61
CA GLN A 15 36.51 27.84 -0.29
C GLN A 15 36.61 27.52 -1.79
N VAL A 16 37.18 26.38 -2.17
CA VAL A 16 37.25 25.91 -3.56
C VAL A 16 36.35 24.68 -3.70
N GLU A 17 35.38 24.76 -4.61
CA GLU A 17 34.42 23.68 -4.88
C GLU A 17 34.97 22.67 -5.89
N SER A 18 34.73 21.38 -5.65
CA SER A 18 35.14 20.29 -6.52
C SER A 18 34.25 20.19 -7.76
N SER A 19 34.72 19.44 -8.76
CA SER A 19 33.86 18.97 -9.84
C SER A 19 32.68 18.15 -9.28
N PRO A 20 31.47 18.30 -9.83
CA PRO A 20 30.30 17.54 -9.38
C PRO A 20 30.45 16.03 -9.60
N SER A 21 29.83 15.26 -8.71
CA SER A 21 29.69 13.82 -8.86
C SER A 21 28.86 13.43 -10.09
N LYS A 22 28.87 12.13 -10.42
CA LYS A 22 27.96 11.58 -11.44
C LYS A 22 26.51 11.77 -10.98
N LEU A 23 25.63 11.98 -11.97
CA LEU A 23 24.21 12.17 -11.71
C LEU A 23 23.59 10.91 -11.09
N ILE A 24 22.98 11.06 -9.92
CA ILE A 24 22.18 10.03 -9.27
C ILE A 24 20.71 10.35 -9.50
N LEU A 25 19.94 9.34 -9.90
CA LEU A 25 18.49 9.44 -10.07
C LEU A 25 17.82 8.73 -8.89
N LEU A 26 17.14 9.49 -8.05
CA LEU A 26 16.34 8.94 -6.95
C LEU A 26 14.86 9.02 -7.37
N ASN A 27 14.25 7.87 -7.57
CA ASN A 27 12.83 7.78 -7.84
C ASN A 27 12.10 7.57 -6.50
N THR A 28 11.28 8.54 -6.08
CA THR A 28 10.48 8.40 -4.84
C THR A 28 9.10 7.81 -5.11
N ARG A 29 8.89 7.16 -6.26
CA ARG A 29 7.69 6.36 -6.46
C ARG A 29 7.65 5.30 -5.36
N GLU A 30 6.62 5.39 -4.50
CA GLU A 30 6.23 4.31 -3.60
C GLU A 30 6.24 3.00 -4.38
N ALA A 31 6.96 1.98 -3.89
CA ALA A 31 7.18 0.75 -4.63
C ALA A 31 5.88 -0.06 -4.85
N ALA A 32 4.80 0.30 -4.16
CA ALA A 32 3.46 -0.22 -4.34
C ALA A 32 2.45 0.90 -4.08
N SER A 33 1.32 0.86 -4.78
CA SER A 33 0.17 1.71 -4.46
C SER A 33 -0.21 1.52 -3.00
N LYS A 34 -0.69 2.56 -2.33
CA LYS A 34 -1.32 2.36 -1.01
C LYS A 34 -2.50 1.39 -1.18
N SER A 35 -2.75 0.59 -0.15
CA SER A 35 -3.85 -0.37 -0.19
C SER A 35 -5.17 0.31 0.15
N PRO A 36 -6.28 -0.03 -0.54
CA PRO A 36 -7.59 0.49 -0.19
C PRO A 36 -8.02 0.02 1.21
N LEU A 37 -8.74 0.89 1.92
CA LEU A 37 -9.19 0.63 3.29
C LEU A 37 -10.65 0.14 3.28
N ILE A 38 -10.92 -1.07 3.78
CA ILE A 38 -12.29 -1.55 3.97
C ILE A 38 -12.92 -0.76 5.13
N GLN A 39 -13.97 0.01 4.83
CA GLN A 39 -14.70 0.81 5.82
C GLN A 39 -15.84 0.03 6.46
N ALA A 40 -16.58 -0.74 5.67
CA ALA A 40 -17.71 -1.52 6.15
C ALA A 40 -17.99 -2.74 5.28
N VAL A 41 -18.55 -3.77 5.91
CA VAL A 41 -19.09 -4.97 5.24
C VAL A 41 -20.55 -5.13 5.64
N LYS A 42 -21.44 -5.10 4.65
CA LYS A 42 -22.89 -5.18 4.85
C LYS A 42 -23.45 -6.44 4.19
N VAL A 43 -24.10 -7.28 4.99
CA VAL A 43 -24.75 -8.50 4.53
C VAL A 43 -26.17 -8.16 4.10
N LEU A 44 -26.52 -8.50 2.86
CA LEU A 44 -27.85 -8.28 2.30
C LEU A 44 -28.74 -9.50 2.57
N VAL A 45 -30.05 -9.25 2.60
CA VAL A 45 -31.09 -10.29 2.83
C VAL A 45 -31.09 -11.44 1.83
N ASN A 46 -30.49 -11.24 0.64
CA ASN A 46 -30.37 -12.26 -0.39
C ASN A 46 -29.07 -13.08 -0.29
N GLY A 47 -28.34 -12.98 0.82
CA GLY A 47 -27.06 -13.66 1.04
C GLY A 47 -25.86 -13.04 0.31
N SER A 48 -26.07 -11.94 -0.43
CA SER A 48 -24.97 -11.19 -1.03
C SER A 48 -24.34 -10.25 0.00
N VAL A 49 -23.09 -9.85 -0.22
CA VAL A 49 -22.34 -9.02 0.73
C VAL A 49 -21.73 -7.84 0.00
N PHE A 50 -21.80 -6.68 0.63
CA PHE A 50 -21.34 -5.42 0.08
C PHE A 50 -20.17 -4.88 0.88
N PHE A 51 -19.07 -4.57 0.21
CA PHE A 51 -17.93 -3.90 0.82
C PHE A 51 -17.97 -2.42 0.44
N GLU A 52 -17.89 -1.56 1.45
CA GLU A 52 -17.61 -0.14 1.29
C GLU A 52 -16.12 0.05 1.61
N PHE A 53 -15.37 0.67 0.71
CA PHE A 53 -13.94 0.91 0.89
C PHE A 53 -13.55 2.34 0.53
N LEU A 54 -12.44 2.80 1.08
CA LEU A 54 -11.78 4.04 0.69
C LEU A 54 -10.69 3.68 -0.33
N PRO A 55 -10.75 4.20 -1.57
CA PRO A 55 -9.67 4.07 -2.53
C PRO A 55 -8.36 4.65 -1.99
N ALA A 56 -7.24 4.17 -2.50
CA ALA A 56 -5.94 4.71 -2.19
C ALA A 56 -5.76 6.11 -2.80
N GLU A 57 -5.16 7.04 -2.06
CA GLU A 57 -5.02 8.46 -2.47
C GLU A 57 -4.17 8.65 -3.74
N ASP A 58 -3.32 7.67 -4.05
CA ASP A 58 -2.40 7.67 -5.18
C ASP A 58 -2.95 6.96 -6.43
N VAL A 59 -4.24 6.61 -6.42
CA VAL A 59 -4.90 5.84 -7.48
C VAL A 59 -6.09 6.63 -8.04
N ASP A 60 -6.25 6.61 -9.37
CA ASP A 60 -7.41 7.24 -10.02
C ASP A 60 -8.72 6.56 -9.59
N LEU A 61 -9.79 7.35 -9.46
CA LEU A 61 -11.13 6.92 -9.01
C LEU A 61 -11.70 5.69 -9.75
N VAL A 62 -11.21 5.44 -10.96
CA VAL A 62 -11.56 4.29 -11.79
C VAL A 62 -10.31 3.43 -11.95
N SER A 63 -10.19 2.43 -11.08
CA SER A 63 -9.08 1.48 -11.07
C SER A 63 -9.58 0.06 -10.83
N ASN A 64 -8.82 -0.91 -11.33
CA ASN A 64 -9.10 -2.33 -11.11
C ASN A 64 -8.61 -2.73 -9.73
N TYR A 65 -9.52 -3.24 -8.91
CA TYR A 65 -9.25 -3.80 -7.60
C TYR A 65 -9.54 -5.29 -7.59
N THR A 66 -8.85 -5.99 -6.71
CA THR A 66 -9.10 -7.39 -6.41
C THR A 66 -9.46 -7.48 -4.94
N VAL A 67 -10.60 -8.11 -4.64
CA VAL A 67 -10.94 -8.51 -3.27
C VAL A 67 -10.66 -10.00 -3.12
N GLU A 68 -9.94 -10.34 -2.05
CA GLU A 68 -9.65 -11.72 -1.66
C GLU A 68 -10.50 -12.12 -0.47
N TYR A 69 -11.11 -13.30 -0.51
CA TYR A 69 -11.90 -13.81 0.60
C TYR A 69 -11.91 -15.34 0.66
N ARG A 70 -12.20 -15.92 1.82
CA ARG A 70 -12.35 -17.37 1.99
C ARG A 70 -13.35 -17.74 3.07
N ASP A 71 -13.98 -18.90 2.93
CA ASP A 71 -14.86 -19.50 3.95
C ASP A 71 -14.00 -20.11 5.06
N VAL A 72 -14.11 -19.61 6.28
CA VAL A 72 -13.35 -20.13 7.43
C VAL A 72 -14.03 -21.31 8.10
N THR A 73 -15.31 -21.56 7.82
CA THR A 73 -16.08 -22.67 8.37
C THR A 73 -15.88 -23.98 7.62
N SER A 74 -15.52 -23.91 6.33
CA SER A 74 -15.19 -25.09 5.52
C SER A 74 -13.84 -25.72 5.91
N GLY A 75 -12.97 -24.96 6.58
CA GLY A 75 -11.59 -25.37 6.86
C GLY A 75 -10.67 -25.27 5.64
N GLU A 76 -11.14 -24.75 4.51
CA GLU A 76 -10.31 -24.48 3.34
C GLU A 76 -9.36 -23.32 3.60
N THR A 77 -8.13 -23.45 3.09
CA THR A 77 -7.10 -22.42 3.22
C THR A 77 -6.97 -21.54 1.99
N ASN A 78 -7.61 -21.91 0.87
CA ASN A 78 -7.50 -21.23 -0.41
C ASN A 78 -8.28 -19.91 -0.41
N TRP A 79 -7.68 -18.89 -1.01
CA TRP A 79 -8.31 -17.60 -1.24
C TRP A 79 -9.09 -17.61 -2.55
N THR A 80 -10.28 -17.03 -2.52
CA THR A 80 -11.07 -16.70 -3.72
C THR A 80 -10.75 -15.25 -4.09
N HIS A 81 -10.48 -15.01 -5.38
CA HIS A 81 -10.18 -13.69 -5.91
C HIS A 81 -11.38 -13.19 -6.72
N HIS A 82 -11.76 -11.94 -6.53
CA HIS A 82 -12.78 -11.29 -7.33
C HIS A 82 -12.26 -9.93 -7.81
N ASP A 83 -12.03 -9.84 -9.11
CA ASP A 83 -11.59 -8.61 -9.77
C ASP A 83 -12.79 -7.75 -10.15
N PHE A 84 -12.70 -6.45 -9.89
CA PHE A 84 -13.75 -5.48 -10.21
C PHE A 84 -13.15 -4.11 -10.50
N GLU A 85 -13.88 -3.31 -11.28
CA GLU A 85 -13.54 -1.90 -11.52
C GLU A 85 -14.28 -1.05 -10.49
N SER A 86 -13.54 -0.23 -9.73
CA SER A 86 -14.17 0.72 -8.81
C SER A 86 -14.85 1.84 -9.57
N ASP A 87 -15.96 2.30 -9.03
CA ASP A 87 -16.64 3.52 -9.47
C ASP A 87 -16.61 4.59 -8.36
N ALA A 88 -17.29 5.72 -8.58
CA ALA A 88 -17.39 6.82 -7.62
C ALA A 88 -18.12 6.44 -6.31
N SER A 89 -18.72 5.25 -6.24
CA SER A 89 -19.37 4.75 -5.02
C SER A 89 -18.40 3.98 -4.12
N SER A 90 -17.23 3.57 -4.64
CA SER A 90 -16.17 2.85 -3.91
C SER A 90 -16.70 1.62 -3.18
N ARG A 91 -17.44 0.81 -3.93
CA ARG A 91 -18.18 -0.33 -3.42
C ARG A 91 -18.04 -1.53 -4.33
N VAL A 92 -18.06 -2.73 -3.72
CA VAL A 92 -18.11 -3.99 -4.46
C VAL A 92 -19.15 -4.92 -3.85
N LEU A 93 -19.91 -5.58 -4.73
CA LEU A 93 -20.91 -6.57 -4.37
C LEU A 93 -20.37 -7.97 -4.64
N LEU A 94 -20.21 -8.76 -3.58
CA LEU A 94 -19.94 -10.19 -3.68
C LEU A 94 -21.27 -10.95 -3.70
N THR A 95 -21.51 -11.66 -4.81
CA THR A 95 -22.66 -12.55 -4.98
C THR A 95 -22.23 -14.01 -4.84
N SER A 96 -23.22 -14.91 -4.73
CA SER A 96 -22.99 -16.37 -4.73
C SER A 96 -22.23 -16.90 -3.51
N LEU A 97 -22.29 -16.19 -2.37
CA LEU A 97 -21.81 -16.71 -1.10
C LEU A 97 -22.83 -17.71 -0.53
N GLN A 98 -22.33 -18.72 0.18
CA GLN A 98 -23.18 -19.71 0.83
C GLN A 98 -23.77 -19.13 2.13
N PRO A 99 -25.07 -19.32 2.40
CA PRO A 99 -25.68 -18.88 3.65
C PRO A 99 -25.16 -19.70 4.84
N ASN A 100 -25.23 -19.11 6.04
CA ASN A 100 -24.69 -19.66 7.29
C ASN A 100 -23.19 -19.99 7.24
N ARG A 101 -22.43 -19.25 6.44
CA ARG A 101 -20.97 -19.35 6.38
C ARG A 101 -20.32 -18.07 6.87
N THR A 102 -19.25 -18.23 7.63
CA THR A 102 -18.37 -17.13 8.02
C THR A 102 -17.24 -17.04 7.02
N TYR A 103 -17.02 -15.85 6.49
CA TYR A 103 -15.93 -15.57 5.56
C TYR A 103 -14.93 -14.61 6.20
N GLU A 104 -13.68 -14.68 5.75
CA GLU A 104 -12.66 -13.68 6.06
C GLU A 104 -12.12 -13.03 4.78
N ALA A 105 -11.76 -11.75 4.86
CA ALA A 105 -11.01 -11.00 3.85
C ALA A 105 -9.77 -10.38 4.50
N PRO A 106 -8.60 -10.41 3.84
CA PRO A 106 -7.42 -9.73 4.33
C PRO A 106 -7.48 -8.26 3.92
N GLN A 107 -7.16 -7.38 4.86
CA GLN A 107 -6.83 -6.00 4.56
C GLN A 107 -5.31 -5.88 4.53
N LEU A 108 -4.77 -5.52 3.37
CA LEU A 108 -3.34 -5.31 3.21
C LEU A 108 -2.89 -4.19 4.16
N PRO A 109 -1.70 -4.34 4.78
CA PRO A 109 -1.21 -3.39 5.75
C PRO A 109 -0.85 -2.07 5.07
N GLU A 110 -1.07 -0.98 5.80
CA GLU A 110 -0.54 0.32 5.40
C GLU A 110 0.99 0.27 5.55
N VAL A 111 1.70 0.57 4.47
CA VAL A 111 3.15 0.71 4.45
C VAL A 111 3.46 2.19 4.59
N SER A 112 4.04 2.58 5.71
CA SER A 112 4.58 3.93 5.89
C SER A 112 6.08 3.91 5.60
N LEU A 113 6.54 4.96 4.92
CA LEU A 113 7.96 5.29 4.82
C LEU A 113 8.15 6.60 5.57
N ASP A 114 8.23 6.51 6.90
CA ASP A 114 8.59 7.66 7.73
C ASP A 114 10.12 7.79 7.76
N PRO A 115 10.73 8.82 7.15
CA PRO A 115 12.13 9.09 7.37
C PRO A 115 12.30 9.58 8.81
N GLU A 116 12.72 8.70 9.71
CA GLU A 116 12.90 9.01 11.14
C GLU A 116 14.05 10.01 11.41
N SER A 117 14.85 10.35 10.40
CA SER A 117 16.03 11.21 10.59
C SER A 117 16.33 12.13 9.40
N GLU A 118 16.60 13.40 9.71
CA GLU A 118 17.29 14.33 8.84
C GLU A 118 18.79 13.99 8.85
N ILE A 119 19.36 13.67 7.68
CA ILE A 119 20.78 13.36 7.58
C ILE A 119 21.56 14.68 7.43
N VAL A 120 22.18 15.13 8.51
CA VAL A 120 23.14 16.24 8.51
C VAL A 120 24.53 15.68 8.23
N LEU A 121 25.13 16.07 7.10
CA LEU A 121 26.46 15.63 6.69
C LEU A 121 27.53 16.63 7.17
N ASP A 122 28.57 16.10 7.81
CA ASP A 122 29.79 16.85 8.11
C ASP A 122 30.66 16.94 6.83
N PRO A 123 30.94 18.15 6.32
CA PRO A 123 31.70 18.33 5.07
C PRO A 123 33.15 17.81 5.16
N ASP A 124 33.70 17.59 6.34
CA ASP A 124 35.10 17.18 6.54
C ASP A 124 35.29 15.65 6.56
N VAL A 125 34.21 14.86 6.40
CA VAL A 125 34.25 13.40 6.53
C VAL A 125 33.95 12.71 5.20
N LEU A 126 34.99 12.10 4.60
CA LEU A 126 34.89 11.32 3.35
C LEU A 126 34.45 9.87 3.62
N VAL A 127 33.16 9.65 3.87
CA VAL A 127 32.59 8.29 4.04
C VAL A 127 31.52 8.03 2.98
N PRO A 128 31.42 6.81 2.42
CA PRO A 128 30.29 6.43 1.58
C PRO A 128 28.96 6.59 2.33
N LEU A 129 28.02 7.31 1.72
CA LEU A 129 26.66 7.45 2.24
C LEU A 129 25.85 6.19 1.86
N GLU A 130 25.57 5.34 2.84
CA GLU A 130 24.65 4.21 2.69
C GLU A 130 23.26 4.64 3.17
N VAL A 131 22.33 4.86 2.23
CA VAL A 131 20.93 5.12 2.56
C VAL A 131 20.21 3.78 2.66
N ARG A 132 19.81 3.41 3.88
CA ARG A 132 18.96 2.25 4.15
C ARG A 132 17.54 2.73 4.40
N CYS A 133 16.60 2.17 3.64
CA CYS A 133 15.19 2.36 3.89
C CYS A 133 14.68 1.14 4.62
N ASP A 134 14.32 1.30 5.89
CA ASP A 134 13.66 0.26 6.66
C ASP A 134 12.14 0.39 6.45
N VAL A 135 11.52 -0.67 5.93
CA VAL A 135 10.07 -0.72 5.72
C VAL A 135 9.42 -1.29 6.96
N THR A 136 8.64 -0.47 7.67
CA THR A 136 7.80 -0.94 8.77
C THR A 136 6.39 -1.23 8.24
N SER A 137 5.98 -2.49 8.33
CA SER A 137 4.62 -2.92 7.99
C SER A 137 3.91 -3.37 9.25
N THR A 138 2.66 -2.94 9.42
CA THR A 138 1.77 -3.54 10.40
C THR A 138 1.33 -4.94 9.93
N PRO A 139 0.91 -5.85 10.83
CA PRO A 139 0.28 -7.09 10.41
C PRO A 139 -1.03 -6.81 9.66
N PRO A 140 -1.37 -7.56 8.60
CA PRO A 140 -2.63 -7.39 7.89
C PRO A 140 -3.82 -7.57 8.84
N THR A 141 -4.75 -6.61 8.82
CA THR A 141 -5.99 -6.69 9.58
C THR A 141 -6.95 -7.63 8.85
N LYS A 142 -7.77 -8.39 9.57
CA LYS A 142 -8.75 -9.30 8.97
C LYS A 142 -10.16 -8.83 9.26
N VAL A 143 -11.00 -8.87 8.25
CA VAL A 143 -12.44 -8.61 8.39
C VAL A 143 -13.18 -9.93 8.28
N PHE A 144 -14.08 -10.20 9.23
CA PHE A 144 -14.93 -11.40 9.25
C PHE A 144 -16.39 -11.01 9.12
N TRP A 145 -17.16 -11.76 8.34
CA TRP A 145 -18.61 -11.58 8.26
C TRP A 145 -19.34 -12.92 8.13
N LEU A 146 -20.55 -12.97 8.67
CA LEU A 146 -21.46 -14.12 8.57
C LEU A 146 -22.50 -13.82 7.49
N VAL A 147 -22.66 -14.72 6.53
CA VAL A 147 -23.78 -14.67 5.59
C VAL A 147 -25.00 -15.31 6.24
N ASN A 148 -26.13 -14.59 6.28
CA ASN A 148 -27.40 -15.08 6.81
C ASN A 148 -28.18 -15.90 5.77
#